data_AF-A0A1B6ID13-F1
#
_entry.id   AF-A0A1B6ID13-F1
#
_cell.length_a   1.000
_cell.length_b   1.000
_cell.length_c   1.000
_cell.angle_alpha   90.00
_cell.angle_beta   90.00
_cell.angle_gamma   90.00
#
_symmetry.space_group_name_H-M   'P 1'
#
loop_
_entity.id
_entity.type
_entity.pdbx_description
1 polymer ?
#
loop_
_entity_poly.entity_id
_entity_poly.type
_entity_poly.pdbx_seq_one_letter_code
_entity_poly.pdbx_strand_id
1 'polypeptide(L)'
;MDDLYQQLLHQLKTTVEGLLASQVTNVWHVYGGLNRLHNVVSKIFKNGCKTFGQEGEPDCWVFIQGLSWLQPSLAASPTFVSESGGRDKAATWIYKSLESHTLS
;
A
#
# COMPACT_ATOMS: atom_id res chain seq x y z
N MET A 1 -12.52 4.29 18.56
CA MET A 1 -12.12 4.55 17.14
C MET A 1 -10.60 4.72 17.09
N ASP A 2 -10.02 5.38 18.09
CA ASP A 2 -8.57 5.59 18.23
C ASP A 2 -7.73 4.30 18.36
N ASP A 3 -8.26 3.26 19.00
CA ASP A 3 -7.54 1.99 19.19
C ASP A 3 -7.18 1.29 17.87
N LEU A 4 -8.05 1.38 16.85
CA LEU A 4 -7.82 0.75 15.55
C LEU A 4 -6.69 1.45 14.78
N TYR A 5 -6.68 2.78 14.79
CA TYR A 5 -5.60 3.55 14.16
C TYR A 5 -4.26 3.30 14.85
N GLN A 6 -4.25 3.27 16.18
CA GLN A 6 -3.05 2.92 16.95
C GLN A 6 -2.56 1.51 16.62
N GLN A 7 -3.46 0.54 16.50
CA GLN A 7 -3.10 -0.83 16.15
C GLN A 7 -2.50 -0.92 14.74
N LEU A 8 -3.08 -0.24 13.74
CA LEU A 8 -2.56 -0.25 12.37
C LEU A 8 -1.17 0.40 12.28
N LEU A 9 -0.97 1.53 12.97
CA LEU A 9 0.33 2.20 13.03
C LEU A 9 1.37 1.38 13.81
N HIS A 10 0.95 0.71 14.88
CA HIS A 10 1.82 -0.20 15.63
C HIS A 10 2.23 -1.41 14.80
N GLN A 11 1.32 -1.98 13.98
CA GLN A 11 1.65 -3.05 13.03
C GLN A 11 2.65 -2.58 11.96
N LEU A 12 2.52 -1.34 11.48
CA LEU A 12 3.46 -0.77 10.52
C LEU A 12 4.84 -0.62 11.16
N LYS A 13 4.90 0.00 12.34
CA LYS A 13 6.13 0.20 13.10
C LYS A 13 6.86 -1.12 13.34
N THR A 14 6.19 -2.10 13.94
CA THR A 14 6.80 -3.41 14.27
C THR A 14 7.25 -4.17 13.02
N THR A 15 6.52 -4.03 11.90
CA THR A 15 6.94 -4.61 10.62
C THR A 15 8.24 -3.98 10.14
N VAL A 16 8.32 -2.64 10.10
CA VAL A 16 9.53 -1.91 9.68
C VAL A 16 10.72 -2.19 10.59
N GLU A 17 10.53 -2.17 11.91
CA GLU A 17 11.56 -2.49 12.89
C GLU A 17 12.10 -3.92 12.70
N GLY A 18 11.21 -4.90 12.51
CA GLY A 18 11.61 -6.29 12.27
C GLY A 18 12.38 -6.50 10.97
N LEU A 19 12.09 -5.70 9.94
CA LEU A 19 12.80 -5.76 8.66
C LEU A 19 14.21 -5.16 8.80
N LEU A 20 14.34 -4.02 9.49
CA LEU A 20 15.62 -3.34 9.73
C LEU A 20 16.52 -4.11 10.70
N ALA A 21 15.95 -4.73 11.73
CA ALA A 21 16.70 -5.47 12.75
C ALA A 21 17.44 -6.68 12.19
N SER A 22 16.95 -7.26 11.09
CA SER A 22 17.58 -8.43 10.48
C SER A 22 18.98 -8.13 9.89
N GLN A 23 19.30 -6.86 9.60
CA GLN A 23 20.55 -6.41 8.94
C GLN A 23 20.95 -7.20 7.67
N VAL A 24 20.07 -8.03 7.13
CA VAL A 24 20.35 -8.84 5.95
C VAL A 24 20.13 -7.96 4.71
N THR A 25 21.04 -8.04 3.75
CA THR A 25 20.83 -7.41 2.44
C THR A 25 19.65 -8.08 1.74
N ASN A 26 18.85 -7.32 0.98
CA ASN A 26 17.73 -7.81 0.16
C ASN A 26 16.53 -8.40 0.93
N VAL A 27 16.29 -7.99 2.19
CA VAL A 27 15.11 -8.40 2.99
C VAL A 27 13.78 -8.08 2.29
N TRP A 28 13.77 -7.04 1.46
CA TRP A 28 12.67 -6.70 0.55
C TRP A 28 12.24 -7.82 -0.37
N HIS A 29 13.16 -8.47 -1.06
CA HIS A 29 12.83 -9.50 -2.05
C HIS A 29 12.93 -10.92 -1.49
N VAL A 30 13.93 -11.20 -0.64
CA VAL A 30 14.29 -12.58 -0.26
C VAL A 30 13.45 -13.11 0.90
N TYR A 31 13.09 -12.25 1.86
CA TYR A 31 12.39 -12.66 3.08
C TYR A 31 10.92 -12.22 3.10
N GLY A 32 10.37 -11.90 1.92
CA GLY A 32 8.99 -11.45 1.77
C GLY A 32 8.69 -10.13 2.47
N GLY A 33 9.73 -9.31 2.73
CA GLY A 33 9.56 -8.04 3.42
C GLY A 33 8.61 -7.09 2.68
N LEU A 34 8.73 -7.01 1.36
CA LEU A 34 7.84 -6.21 0.51
C LEU A 34 6.38 -6.63 0.66
N ASN A 35 6.09 -7.95 0.66
CA ASN A 35 4.74 -8.48 0.88
C ASN A 35 4.19 -8.13 2.27
N ARG A 36 5.04 -8.20 3.31
CA ARG A 36 4.64 -7.86 4.67
C ARG A 36 4.29 -6.38 4.79
N LEU A 37 5.10 -5.51 4.21
CA LEU A 37 4.83 -4.07 4.21
C LEU A 37 3.58 -3.74 3.40
N HIS A 38 3.47 -4.32 2.21
CA HIS A 38 2.30 -4.20 1.34
C HIS A 38 0.99 -4.55 2.04
N ASN A 39 0.98 -5.66 2.79
CA ASN A 39 -0.20 -6.08 3.55
C ASN A 39 -0.61 -5.07 4.63
N VAL A 40 0.35 -4.50 5.38
CA VAL A 40 0.04 -3.53 6.44
C VAL A 40 -0.42 -2.20 5.85
N VAL A 41 0.26 -1.71 4.81
CA VAL A 41 -0.11 -0.45 4.13
C VAL A 41 -1.48 -0.59 3.46
N SER A 42 -1.79 -1.74 2.85
CA SER A 42 -3.11 -1.99 2.27
C SER A 42 -4.23 -1.91 3.30
N LYS A 43 -4.02 -2.39 4.53
CA LYS A 43 -5.00 -2.26 5.63
C LYS A 43 -5.21 -0.80 6.02
N ILE A 44 -4.15 0.00 6.05
CA ILE A 44 -4.23 1.44 6.36
C ILE A 44 -5.08 2.17 5.31
N PHE A 45 -4.82 1.92 4.02
CA PHE A 45 -5.62 2.50 2.93
C PHE A 45 -7.10 2.10 3.03
N LYS A 46 -7.39 0.81 3.27
CA LYS A 46 -8.77 0.32 3.39
C LYS A 46 -9.52 0.89 4.60
N ASN A 47 -8.85 1.09 5.74
CA ASN A 47 -9.48 1.58 6.97
C ASN A 47 -9.98 3.03 6.89
N GLY A 48 -9.44 3.85 5.98
CA GLY A 48 -9.88 5.23 5.75
C GLY A 48 -10.74 5.42 4.51
N CYS A 49 -11.00 4.34 3.76
CA CYS A 49 -11.64 4.43 2.47
C CYS A 49 -13.13 4.77 2.61
N LYS A 50 -13.55 5.85 1.93
CA LYS A 50 -14.96 6.30 1.90
C LYS A 50 -15.71 5.80 0.67
N THR A 51 -14.98 5.28 -0.31
CA THR A 51 -15.54 4.74 -1.55
C THR A 51 -15.60 3.23 -1.44
N PHE A 52 -16.72 2.65 -1.88
CA PHE A 52 -16.96 1.21 -1.86
C PHE A 52 -17.39 0.76 -3.25
N GLY A 53 -16.92 -0.41 -3.67
CA GLY A 53 -17.33 -1.06 -4.91
C GLY A 53 -18.75 -1.62 -4.84
N GLN A 54 -19.21 -2.19 -5.96
CA GLN A 54 -20.55 -2.79 -6.05
C GLN A 54 -20.78 -3.94 -5.05
N GLU A 55 -19.71 -4.64 -4.65
CA GLU A 55 -19.74 -5.74 -3.69
C GLU A 55 -19.57 -5.28 -2.23
N GLY A 56 -19.51 -3.96 -1.97
CA GLY A 56 -19.35 -3.40 -0.62
C GLY A 56 -17.91 -3.37 -0.12
N GLU A 57 -16.94 -3.81 -0.91
CA GLU A 57 -15.52 -3.76 -0.57
C GLU A 57 -14.94 -2.35 -0.71
N PRO A 58 -14.02 -1.92 0.19
CA PRO A 58 -13.35 -0.63 0.09
C PRO A 58 -12.60 -0.44 -1.24
N ASP A 59 -13.03 0.54 -2.05
CA ASP A 59 -12.38 0.88 -3.31
C ASP A 59 -11.43 2.07 -3.14
N CYS A 60 -10.20 1.75 -2.78
CA CYS A 60 -9.13 2.74 -2.62
C CYS A 60 -8.61 3.29 -3.97
N TRP A 61 -9.03 2.72 -5.11
CA TRP A 61 -8.50 3.10 -6.41
C TRP A 61 -8.90 4.52 -6.79
N VAL A 62 -10.13 4.94 -6.50
CA VAL A 62 -10.60 6.30 -6.77
C VAL A 62 -9.75 7.35 -6.05
N PHE A 63 -9.36 7.08 -4.80
CA PHE A 63 -8.45 7.95 -4.05
C PHE A 63 -7.07 8.03 -4.71
N ILE A 64 -6.50 6.89 -5.08
CA ILE A 64 -5.19 6.81 -5.75
C ILE A 64 -5.22 7.52 -7.11
N GLN A 65 -6.31 7.38 -7.87
CA GLN A 65 -6.51 8.14 -9.09
C GLN A 65 -6.51 9.64 -8.78
N GLY A 66 -7.23 10.11 -7.75
CA GLY A 66 -7.21 11.52 -7.36
C GLY A 66 -5.80 12.06 -7.05
N LEU A 67 -4.93 11.25 -6.44
CA LEU A 67 -3.53 11.66 -6.16
C LEU A 67 -2.75 11.99 -7.44
N SER A 68 -3.03 11.31 -8.56
CA SER A 68 -2.34 11.62 -9.83
C SER A 68 -2.68 12.98 -10.41
N TRP A 69 -3.83 13.54 -10.03
CA TRP A 69 -4.24 14.89 -10.42
C TRP A 69 -3.60 15.95 -9.52
N LEU A 70 -3.39 15.65 -8.24
CA LEU A 70 -2.82 16.58 -7.27
C LEU A 70 -1.30 16.67 -7.37
N GLN A 71 -0.63 15.52 -7.45
CA GLN A 71 0.82 15.45 -7.55
C GLN A 71 1.22 14.23 -8.39
N PRO A 72 1.43 14.43 -9.71
CA PRO A 72 1.77 13.36 -10.64
C PRO A 72 3.03 12.57 -10.24
N SER A 73 3.95 13.18 -9.49
CA SER A 73 5.16 12.50 -9.01
C SER A 73 4.90 11.49 -7.87
N LEU A 74 3.86 11.69 -7.06
CA LEU A 74 3.46 10.74 -6.00
C LEU A 74 2.69 9.57 -6.57
N ALA A 75 1.91 9.82 -7.60
CA ALA A 75 1.30 8.78 -8.42
C ALA A 75 2.13 8.58 -9.69
N ALA A 76 3.43 8.26 -9.56
CA ALA A 76 4.26 7.92 -10.73
C ALA A 76 3.91 6.53 -11.31
N SER A 77 3.10 5.72 -10.60
CA SER A 77 2.75 4.34 -10.97
C SER A 77 1.38 4.07 -11.67
N PRO A 78 0.51 5.02 -12.04
CA PRO A 78 -0.81 4.71 -12.62
C PRO A 78 -0.70 4.14 -14.03
N THR A 79 0.42 4.34 -14.74
CA THR A 79 0.66 3.75 -16.07
C THR A 79 0.76 2.23 -16.05
N PHE A 80 1.16 1.61 -14.93
CA PHE A 80 1.36 0.16 -14.83
C PHE A 80 0.08 -0.64 -14.54
N VAL A 81 -0.99 0.04 -14.08
CA VAL A 81 -2.21 -0.65 -13.62
C VAL A 81 -3.23 -0.87 -14.75
N SER A 82 -2.99 -0.26 -15.93
CA SER A 82 -3.89 -0.40 -17.08
C SER A 82 -3.84 -1.79 -17.73
N GLU A 83 -2.81 -2.59 -17.47
CA GLU A 83 -2.60 -3.90 -18.11
C GLU A 83 -3.03 -5.10 -17.24
N SER A 84 -3.19 -4.92 -15.92
CA SER A 84 -3.63 -6.00 -15.03
C SER A 84 -5.16 -6.10 -15.01
N GLY A 85 -5.72 -6.90 -15.92
CA GLY A 85 -7.14 -7.26 -15.90
C GLY A 85 -7.60 -7.76 -14.54
N GLY A 86 -8.59 -7.08 -13.95
CA GLY A 86 -9.44 -7.56 -12.86
C GLY A 86 -8.85 -7.69 -11.45
N ARG A 87 -7.54 -7.55 -11.24
CA ARG A 87 -6.94 -7.62 -9.88
C ARG A 87 -7.04 -6.25 -9.18
N ASP A 88 -7.18 -6.27 -7.84
CA ASP A 88 -7.27 -5.08 -6.96
C ASP A 88 -6.22 -4.03 -7.37
N LYS A 89 -6.67 -3.00 -8.11
CA LYS A 89 -5.84 -1.98 -8.73
C LYS A 89 -5.11 -1.16 -7.68
N ALA A 90 -5.79 -0.89 -6.57
CA ALA A 90 -5.21 -0.19 -5.44
C ALA A 90 -4.10 -1.02 -4.79
N ALA A 91 -4.35 -2.30 -4.53
CA ALA A 91 -3.32 -3.19 -4.00
C ALA A 91 -2.10 -3.27 -4.93
N THR A 92 -2.32 -3.37 -6.24
CA THR A 92 -1.24 -3.41 -7.24
C THR A 92 -0.41 -2.13 -7.24
N TRP A 93 -1.05 -0.96 -7.19
CA TRP A 93 -0.37 0.32 -7.12
C TRP A 93 0.42 0.49 -5.82
N ILE A 94 -0.13 0.10 -4.67
CA ILE A 94 0.58 0.16 -3.38
C ILE A 94 1.83 -0.73 -3.44
N TYR A 95 1.70 -1.97 -3.93
CA TYR A 95 2.83 -2.89 -4.05
C TYR A 95 3.95 -2.27 -4.89
N LYS A 96 3.60 -1.75 -6.07
CA LYS A 96 4.57 -1.15 -6.99
C LYS A 96 5.21 0.12 -6.43
N SER A 97 4.44 0.95 -5.74
CA SER A 97 4.95 2.17 -5.12
C SER A 97 5.91 1.88 -3.96
N LEU A 98 5.69 0.79 -3.22
CA LEU A 98 6.61 0.29 -2.21
C LEU A 98 7.89 -0.28 -2.84
N GLU A 99 7.75 -1.07 -3.92
CA GLU A 99 8.86 -1.63 -4.69
C GLU A 99 9.76 -0.53 -5.31
N SER A 100 9.16 0.57 -5.80
CA SER A 100 9.88 1.70 -6.40
C SER A 100 10.30 2.78 -5.39
N HIS A 101 10.03 2.60 -4.10
CA HIS A 101 10.33 3.58 -3.06
C HIS A 101 9.71 4.97 -3.32
N THR A 102 8.54 5.03 -3.96
CA THR A 102 7.84 6.29 -4.28
C THR A 102 6.74 6.63 -3.28
N LEU A 103 6.40 5.70 -2.38
CA LEU A 103 5.49 5.93 -1.27
C LEU A 103 6.29 6.34 -0.02
N SER A 104 6.10 7.57 0.45
CA SER A 104 6.78 8.15 1.63
C SER A 104 5.90 8.16 2.87
#